data_AF-A0A8T7K871-F1
#
_entry.id   AF-A0A8T7K871-F1
#
_cell.length_a   1.000
_cell.length_b   1.000
_cell.length_c   1.000
_cell.angle_alpha   90.00
_cell.angle_beta   90.00
_cell.angle_gamma   90.00
#
_symmetry.space_group_name_H-M   'P 1'
#
loop_
_entity.id
_entity.type
_entity.pdbx_description
1 polymer ?
#
loop_
_entity_poly.entity_id
_entity_poly.type
_entity_poly.pdbx_seq_one_letter_code
_entity_poly.pdbx_strand_id
1 'polypeptide(L)'
;MPEPLAGCAVELTLRSLVELTEAMCALVECENYDALDDMLSAREALLAKQAEMLEEWRLRVGGERDAHRFGPLLDTLKQVDKKFSTLCGAKLAAAAERLSQAQNEKLLIAYSQ
;
A
#
# COMPACT_ATOMS: atom_id res chain seq x y z
N MET A 1 24.59 -24.55 10.46
CA MET A 1 23.93 -23.38 11.10
C MET A 1 23.31 -22.57 9.98
N PRO A 2 21.98 -22.38 9.91
CA PRO A 2 21.40 -21.54 8.86
C PRO A 2 21.74 -20.07 9.15
N GLU A 3 22.16 -19.34 8.12
CA GLU A 3 22.77 -18.02 8.24
C GLU A 3 21.74 -16.90 8.57
N PRO A 4 22.09 -15.94 9.44
CA PRO A 4 21.23 -14.80 9.81
C PRO A 4 20.90 -13.85 8.64
N LEU A 5 21.58 -13.99 7.50
CA LEU A 5 21.54 -13.07 6.36
C LEU A 5 20.23 -13.13 5.55
N ALA A 6 19.67 -14.32 5.32
CA ALA A 6 18.43 -14.44 4.55
C ALA A 6 17.22 -13.86 5.32
N GLY A 7 17.22 -13.94 6.66
CA GLY A 7 16.15 -13.38 7.49
C GLY A 7 16.24 -11.85 7.58
N CYS A 8 17.47 -11.31 7.52
CA CYS A 8 17.71 -9.88 7.41
C CYS A 8 17.18 -9.33 6.08
N ALA A 9 17.36 -10.04 4.96
CA ALA A 9 16.85 -9.63 3.66
C ALA A 9 15.32 -9.62 3.59
N VAL A 10 14.65 -10.64 4.18
CA VAL A 10 13.17 -10.71 4.30
C VAL A 10 12.66 -9.51 5.10
N GLU A 11 13.31 -9.21 6.22
CA GLU A 11 12.94 -8.10 7.09
C GLU A 11 13.08 -6.73 6.39
N LEU A 12 14.19 -6.52 5.69
CA LEU A 12 14.44 -5.30 4.92
C LEU A 12 13.39 -5.10 3.84
N THR A 13 13.02 -6.16 3.13
CA THR A 13 12.04 -6.08 2.04
C THR A 13 10.63 -5.77 2.59
N LEU A 14 10.26 -6.32 3.75
CA LEU A 14 9.02 -5.94 4.46
C LEU A 14 9.02 -4.47 4.90
N ARG A 15 10.15 -3.96 5.41
CA ARG A 15 10.29 -2.55 5.78
C ARG A 15 10.14 -1.64 4.56
N SER A 16 10.78 -1.98 3.45
CA SER A 16 10.63 -1.23 2.20
C SER A 16 9.19 -1.22 1.68
N LEU A 17 8.44 -2.33 1.85
CA LEU A 17 7.02 -2.36 1.52
C LEU A 17 6.20 -1.41 2.40
N VAL A 18 6.49 -1.34 3.71
CA VAL A 18 5.84 -0.40 4.63
C VAL A 18 6.15 1.04 4.20
N GLU A 19 7.42 1.39 4.06
CA GLU A 19 7.87 2.74 3.69
C GLU A 19 7.29 3.19 2.34
N LEU A 20 7.28 2.32 1.34
CA LEU A 20 6.72 2.62 0.04
C LEU A 20 5.20 2.86 0.13
N THR A 21 4.48 2.04 0.91
CA THR A 21 3.03 2.22 1.08
C THR A 21 2.70 3.51 1.86
N GLU A 22 3.53 3.90 2.83
CA GLU A 22 3.41 5.20 3.51
C GLU A 22 3.67 6.37 2.55
N ALA A 23 4.68 6.26 1.69
CA ALA A 23 4.95 7.28 0.66
C ALA A 23 3.79 7.40 -0.34
N MET A 24 3.18 6.28 -0.74
CA MET A 24 1.97 6.27 -1.56
C MET A 24 0.79 6.95 -0.85
N CYS A 25 0.63 6.76 0.46
CA CYS A 25 -0.38 7.50 1.23
C CYS A 25 -0.14 9.01 1.16
N ALA A 26 1.11 9.46 1.29
CA ALA A 26 1.46 10.88 1.20
C ALA A 26 1.14 11.46 -0.19
N LEU A 27 1.41 10.71 -1.27
CA LEU A 27 1.04 11.14 -2.62
C LEU A 27 -0.47 11.32 -2.79
N VAL A 28 -1.26 10.38 -2.28
CA VAL A 28 -2.74 10.48 -2.32
C VAL A 28 -3.24 11.65 -1.47
N GLU A 29 -2.66 11.89 -0.29
CA GLU A 29 -2.98 13.06 0.54
C GLU A 29 -2.74 14.38 -0.22
N CYS A 30 -1.61 14.47 -0.93
CA CYS A 30 -1.21 15.59 -1.78
C CYS A 30 -1.87 15.63 -3.17
N GLU A 31 -2.75 14.68 -3.50
CA GLU A 31 -3.41 14.56 -4.81
C GLU A 31 -2.44 14.44 -5.99
N ASN A 32 -1.22 13.96 -5.75
CA ASN A 32 -0.21 13.69 -6.78
C ASN A 32 -0.37 12.26 -7.32
N TYR A 33 -1.36 12.06 -8.18
CA TYR A 33 -1.70 10.74 -8.73
C TYR A 33 -0.77 10.30 -9.86
N ASP A 34 -0.10 11.22 -10.54
CA ASP A 34 0.83 10.89 -11.62
C ASP A 34 2.00 10.04 -11.13
N ALA A 35 2.55 10.39 -9.95
CA ALA A 35 3.63 9.63 -9.32
C ALA A 35 3.15 8.33 -8.62
N LEU A 36 1.84 8.13 -8.48
CA LEU A 36 1.29 6.98 -7.74
C LEU A 36 1.38 5.68 -8.55
N ASP A 37 1.26 5.75 -9.87
CA ASP A 37 1.29 4.58 -10.76
C ASP A 37 2.68 3.90 -10.80
N ASP A 38 3.73 4.73 -10.87
CA ASP A 38 5.11 4.26 -10.78
C ASP A 38 5.38 3.58 -9.41
N MET A 39 4.86 4.15 -8.33
CA MET A 39 4.99 3.57 -6.98
C MET A 39 4.21 2.26 -6.82
N LEU A 40 3.02 2.15 -7.43
CA LEU A 40 2.24 0.92 -7.45
C LEU A 40 3.02 -0.22 -8.11
N SER A 41 3.59 0.05 -9.29
CA SER A 41 4.43 -0.91 -10.02
C SER A 41 5.64 -1.36 -9.19
N ALA A 42 6.33 -0.42 -8.54
CA ALA A 42 7.44 -0.74 -7.65
C ALA A 42 7.01 -1.59 -6.44
N ARG A 43 5.82 -1.32 -5.88
CA ARG A 43 5.26 -2.05 -4.74
C ARG A 43 4.88 -3.48 -5.12
N GLU A 44 4.27 -3.68 -6.29
CA GLU A 44 3.94 -5.01 -6.81
C GLU A 44 5.20 -5.87 -7.01
N ALA A 45 6.26 -5.29 -7.59
CA ALA A 45 7.53 -5.97 -7.75
C ALA A 45 8.16 -6.37 -6.41
N LEU A 46 8.11 -5.49 -5.40
CA LEU A 46 8.58 -5.79 -4.04
C LEU A 46 7.74 -6.88 -3.36
N LEU A 47 6.42 -6.90 -3.58
CA LEU A 47 5.55 -7.96 -3.04
C LEU A 47 5.87 -9.32 -3.64
N ALA A 48 6.07 -9.40 -4.96
CA ALA A 48 6.45 -10.64 -5.63
C ALA A 48 7.76 -11.19 -5.05
N LYS A 49 8.77 -10.33 -4.92
CA LYS A 49 10.05 -10.68 -4.30
C LYS A 49 9.89 -11.12 -2.84
N GLN A 50 9.09 -10.39 -2.06
CA GLN A 50 8.83 -10.74 -0.66
C GLN A 50 8.17 -12.12 -0.52
N ALA A 51 7.23 -12.45 -1.42
CA ALA A 51 6.55 -13.74 -1.43
C ALA A 51 7.53 -14.89 -1.72
N GLU A 52 8.39 -14.73 -2.73
CA GLU A 52 9.46 -15.70 -3.03
C GLU A 52 10.39 -15.91 -1.83
N MET A 53 10.85 -14.82 -1.21
CA MET A 53 11.75 -14.89 -0.06
C MET A 53 11.12 -15.56 1.16
N LEU A 54 9.82 -15.31 1.42
CA LEU A 54 9.08 -15.97 2.49
C LEU A 54 8.89 -17.46 2.22
N GLU A 55 8.63 -17.85 0.97
CA GLU A 55 8.49 -19.25 0.59
C GLU A 55 9.83 -20.01 0.74
N GLU A 56 10.93 -19.43 0.25
CA GLU A 56 12.27 -19.98 0.47
C GLU A 56 12.63 -20.07 1.96
N TRP A 57 12.23 -19.08 2.76
CA TRP A 57 12.45 -19.09 4.20
C TRP A 57 11.63 -20.20 4.87
N ARG A 58 10.35 -20.34 4.50
CA ARG A 58 9.44 -21.37 5.00
C ARG A 58 9.97 -22.77 4.74
N LEU A 59 10.46 -23.03 3.53
CA LEU A 59 11.05 -24.31 3.13
C LEU A 59 12.36 -24.62 3.89
N ARG A 60 13.16 -23.60 4.23
CA ARG A 60 14.44 -23.77 4.94
C ARG A 60 14.29 -23.94 6.46
N VAL A 61 13.40 -23.17 7.09
CA VAL A 61 13.36 -23.01 8.56
C VAL A 61 12.19 -23.74 9.22
N GLY A 62 11.17 -24.13 8.44
CA GLY A 62 9.90 -24.65 8.96
C GLY A 62 9.07 -23.52 9.53
N GLY A 63 7.93 -23.22 8.89
CA GLY A 63 7.20 -21.94 8.95
C GLY A 63 6.76 -21.39 10.32
N GLU A 64 6.95 -22.11 11.42
CA GLU A 64 6.52 -21.68 12.76
C GLU A 64 7.62 -21.00 13.58
N ARG A 65 8.91 -21.25 13.33
CA ARG A 65 9.98 -20.79 14.23
C ARG A 65 10.18 -19.28 14.27
N ASP A 66 9.88 -18.56 13.18
CA ASP A 66 10.16 -17.12 13.07
C ASP A 66 8.89 -16.26 12.89
N ALA A 67 7.70 -16.80 13.16
CA ALA A 67 6.46 -16.03 13.10
C ALA A 67 6.51 -14.78 14.01
N HIS A 68 7.18 -14.89 15.16
CA HIS A 68 7.42 -13.79 16.08
C HIS A 68 8.35 -12.70 15.52
N ARG A 69 9.20 -13.03 14.54
CA ARG A 69 10.16 -12.11 13.93
C ARG A 69 9.54 -11.24 12.85
N PHE A 70 8.76 -11.84 11.94
CA PHE A 70 8.14 -11.12 10.83
C PHE A 70 6.71 -10.68 11.09
N GLY A 71 6.01 -11.31 12.05
CA GLY A 71 4.64 -11.01 12.41
C GLY A 71 4.37 -9.52 12.66
N PRO A 72 5.15 -8.83 13.50
CA PRO A 72 4.96 -7.40 13.74
C PRO A 72 5.04 -6.55 12.46
N LEU A 73 6.00 -6.83 11.57
CA LEU A 73 6.15 -6.09 10.31
C LEU A 73 5.02 -6.40 9.32
N LEU A 74 4.57 -7.65 9.26
CA LEU A 74 3.40 -8.03 8.45
C LEU A 74 2.13 -7.35 8.94
N ASP A 75 1.96 -7.22 10.25
CA ASP A 75 0.82 -6.51 10.82
C ASP A 75 0.91 -5.01 10.59
N THR A 76 2.09 -4.40 10.69
CA THR A 76 2.31 -3.01 10.27
C THR A 76 1.97 -2.82 8.79
N LEU A 77 2.45 -3.70 7.90
CA LEU A 77 2.13 -3.62 6.48
C LEU A 77 0.62 -3.69 6.22
N LYS A 78 -0.10 -4.62 6.87
CA LYS A 78 -1.57 -4.68 6.78
C LYS A 78 -2.25 -3.40 7.27
N GLN A 79 -1.74 -2.79 8.33
CA GLN A 79 -2.29 -1.55 8.86
C GLN A 79 -2.10 -0.39 7.88
N VAL A 80 -0.92 -0.27 7.29
CA VAL A 80 -0.62 0.76 6.29
C VAL A 80 -1.41 0.53 5.00
N ASP A 81 -1.58 -0.72 4.56
CA ASP A 81 -2.44 -1.07 3.41
C ASP A 81 -3.89 -0.66 3.65
N LYS A 82 -4.41 -0.91 4.85
CA LYS A 82 -5.75 -0.48 5.26
C LYS A 82 -5.87 1.04 5.24
N LYS A 83 -4.85 1.76 5.73
CA LYS A 83 -4.80 3.23 5.67
C LYS A 83 -4.86 3.71 4.21
N PHE A 84 -4.00 3.17 3.35
CA PHE A 84 -3.94 3.52 1.92
C PHE A 84 -5.28 3.30 1.22
N SER A 85 -5.89 2.13 1.41
CA SER A 85 -7.21 1.80 0.84
C SER A 85 -8.30 2.76 1.30
N THR A 86 -8.33 3.06 2.62
CA THR A 86 -9.31 3.98 3.22
C THR A 86 -9.15 5.39 2.63
N LEU A 87 -7.92 5.87 2.51
CA LEU A 87 -7.61 7.19 1.98
C LEU A 87 -8.01 7.33 0.50
N CYS A 88 -7.70 6.34 -0.33
CA CYS A 88 -8.11 6.31 -1.74
C CYS A 88 -9.64 6.36 -1.86
N GLY A 89 -10.35 5.54 -1.06
CA GLY A 89 -11.81 5.54 -1.03
C GLY A 89 -12.40 6.91 -0.64
N ALA A 90 -11.82 7.57 0.36
CA ALA A 90 -12.25 8.90 0.78
C ALA A 90 -12.02 9.97 -0.30
N LYS A 91 -10.87 9.96 -0.99
CA LYS A 91 -10.58 10.89 -2.09
C LYS A 91 -11.52 10.68 -3.27
N LEU A 92 -11.80 9.43 -3.64
CA LEU A 92 -12.75 9.10 -4.71
C LEU A 92 -14.17 9.59 -4.37
N ALA A 93 -14.63 9.35 -3.15
CA ALA A 93 -15.93 9.82 -2.69
C ALA A 93 -16.04 11.36 -2.72
N ALA A 94 -15.01 12.06 -2.26
CA ALA A 94 -14.95 13.52 -2.30
C ALA A 94 -14.98 14.06 -3.73
N ALA A 95 -14.28 13.43 -4.68
CA ALA A 95 -14.31 13.82 -6.09
C ALA A 95 -15.71 13.62 -6.70
N ALA A 96 -16.37 12.50 -6.41
CA ALA A 96 -17.73 12.22 -6.87
C ALA A 96 -18.74 13.23 -6.30
N GLU A 97 -18.62 13.58 -5.02
CA GLU A 97 -19.47 14.59 -4.38
C GLU A 97 -19.28 15.98 -5.01
N ARG A 98 -18.02 16.42 -5.20
CA ARG A 98 -17.71 17.69 -5.88
C ARG A 98 -18.31 17.74 -7.29
N LEU A 99 -18.23 16.64 -8.04
CA LEU A 99 -18.80 16.56 -9.39
C LEU A 99 -20.32 16.65 -9.36
N SER A 100 -20.98 15.94 -8.44
CA SER A 100 -22.43 15.99 -8.25
C SER A 100 -22.92 17.40 -7.90
N GLN A 101 -22.23 18.07 -6.97
CA GLN A 101 -22.52 19.47 -6.61
C GLN A 101 -22.37 20.40 -7.82
N ALA A 102 -21.24 20.33 -8.52
CA ALA A 102 -20.98 21.15 -9.69
C ALA A 102 -22.00 20.90 -10.82
N GLN A 103 -22.44 19.66 -11.01
CA GLN A 103 -23.47 19.31 -11.98
C GLN A 103 -24.82 19.92 -11.57
N ASN A 104 -25.23 19.79 -10.31
CA ASN A 104 -26.48 20.37 -9.83
C ASN A 104 -26.47 21.90 -9.96
N GLU A 105 -25.39 22.57 -9.55
CA GLU A 105 -25.26 24.02 -9.67
C GLU A 105 -25.36 24.48 -11.14
N LYS A 106 -24.57 23.87 -12.03
CA LYS A 106 -24.52 24.29 -13.44
C LYS A 106 -25.81 23.96 -14.21
N LEU A 107 -26.43 22.81 -13.94
CA LEU A 107 -27.68 22.43 -14.59
C LEU A 107 -28.89 23.20 -14.05
N LEU A 108 -28.95 23.49 -12.74
CA LEU A 108 -30.01 24.33 -12.16
C LEU A 108 -29.93 25.77 -12.68
N ILE A 109 -28.71 26.31 -12.84
CA ILE A 109 -28.51 27.63 -13.46
C ILE A 109 -28.96 27.59 -14.94
N ALA A 110 -28.58 26.57 -15.70
CA ALA A 110 -28.96 26.44 -17.11
C ALA A 110 -30.48 26.26 -17.31
N TYR A 111 -31.19 25.65 -16.36
CA TYR A 111 -32.65 25.47 -16.42
C TYR A 111 -33.46 26.71 -15.99
N SER A 112 -32.84 27.64 -15.25
CA SER A 112 -33.51 28.83 -14.70
C SER A 112 -33.32 30.11 -15.51
N GLN A 113 -32.59 30.05 -16.64
CA GLN A 113 -32.47 31.11 -17.65
C GLN A 113 -33.45 30.88 -18.81
#